data_AF-A0AAE2ZX96-F1
#
_entry.id   AF-A0AAE2ZX96-F1
#
_cell.length_a   1.000
_cell.length_b   1.000
_cell.length_c   1.000
_cell.angle_alpha   90.00
_cell.angle_beta   90.00
_cell.angle_gamma   90.00
#
_symmetry.space_group_name_H-M   'P 1'
#
loop_
_entity.id
_entity.type
_entity.pdbx_description
1 polymer ?
#
loop_
_entity_poly.entity_id
_entity_poly.type
_entity_poly.pdbx_seq_one_letter_code
_entity_poly.pdbx_strand_id
1 'polypeptide(L)'
;MKSLVDIMGGTISVKSELGKGTEFIVDLYVPLAEAKVEEHSEENITENLMDARILLVEDNEINIYVAQLILEKDGCVVEIANGTYHCHDSGCF
;
A
#
# COMPACT_ATOMS: atom_id res chain seq x y z
N MET A 1 15.22 -9.53 1.04
CA MET A 1 14.36 -10.42 1.84
C MET A 1 14.73 -10.43 3.31
N LYS A 2 15.97 -10.78 3.70
CA LYS A 2 16.40 -10.71 5.11
C LYS A 2 16.14 -9.35 5.76
N SER A 3 16.50 -8.26 5.08
CA SER A 3 16.24 -6.88 5.53
C SER A 3 14.77 -6.62 5.91
N LEU A 4 13.82 -7.14 5.13
CA LEU A 4 12.39 -6.96 5.40
C LEU A 4 11.94 -7.73 6.66
N VAL A 5 12.47 -8.95 6.86
CA VAL A 5 12.19 -9.75 8.06
C VAL A 5 12.82 -9.12 9.30
N ASP A 6 14.04 -8.58 9.17
CA ASP A 6 14.74 -7.87 10.24
C ASP A 6 13.97 -6.59 10.64
N ILE A 7 13.44 -5.83 9.67
CA ILE A 7 12.58 -4.64 9.91
C ILE A 7 11.30 -5.02 10.66
N MET A 8 10.71 -6.18 10.35
CA MET A 8 9.53 -6.70 11.04
C MET A 8 9.85 -7.35 12.40
N GLY A 9 11.11 -7.35 12.83
CA GLY A 9 11.53 -7.97 14.10
C GLY A 9 11.37 -9.50 14.11
N GLY A 10 11.31 -10.13 12.94
CA GLY A 10 11.18 -11.57 12.78
C GLY A 10 12.52 -12.28 12.55
N THR A 11 12.44 -13.58 12.28
CA THR A 11 13.59 -14.42 11.91
C THR A 11 13.36 -15.16 10.61
N ILE A 12 14.44 -15.40 9.85
CA ILE A 12 14.40 -16.19 8.62
C ILE A 12 15.47 -17.29 8.67
N SER A 13 15.12 -18.50 8.25
CA SER A 13 16.03 -19.63 8.09
C SER A 13 15.81 -20.36 6.76
N VAL A 14 16.80 -21.17 6.37
CA VAL A 14 16.77 -21.92 5.11
C VAL A 14 17.24 -23.35 5.32
N LYS A 15 16.57 -24.30 4.69
CA LYS A 15 17.00 -25.69 4.56
C LYS A 15 17.07 -26.04 3.09
N SER A 16 18.21 -26.50 2.61
CA SER A 16 18.39 -26.85 1.20
C SER A 16 19.12 -28.18 1.08
N GLU A 17 18.65 -29.03 0.18
CA GLU A 17 19.34 -30.25 -0.20
C GLU A 17 19.35 -30.38 -1.73
N LEU A 18 20.54 -30.61 -2.28
CA LEU A 18 20.74 -30.72 -3.72
C LEU A 18 19.85 -31.83 -4.31
N GLY A 19 19.06 -31.48 -5.33
CA GLY A 19 18.13 -32.40 -5.98
C GLY A 19 16.83 -32.65 -5.21
N LYS A 20 16.66 -32.14 -3.99
CA LYS A 20 15.39 -32.18 -3.24
C LYS A 20 14.71 -30.82 -3.10
N GLY A 21 15.47 -29.74 -3.32
CA GLY A 21 14.95 -28.38 -3.33
C GLY A 21 15.38 -27.58 -2.10
N THR A 22 14.72 -26.43 -1.92
CA THR A 22 15.03 -25.47 -0.85
C THR A 22 13.74 -25.02 -0.16
N GLU A 23 13.75 -25.02 1.16
CA GLU A 23 12.70 -24.53 2.04
C GLU A 23 13.20 -23.26 2.75
N PHE A 24 12.42 -22.19 2.69
CA PHE A 24 12.65 -20.96 3.45
C PHE A 24 11.57 -20.85 4.53
N ILE A 25 11.99 -20.56 5.76
CA ILE A 25 11.10 -20.46 6.92
C ILE A 25 11.23 -19.05 7.47
N VAL A 26 10.10 -18.35 7.62
CA VAL A 26 10.03 -16.99 8.15
C VAL A 26 9.11 -17.00 9.37
N ASP A 27 9.63 -16.57 10.51
CA ASP A 27 8.88 -16.40 11.74
C ASP A 27 8.70 -14.90 12.01
N LEU A 28 7.46 -14.44 12.13
CA LEU A 28 7.13 -13.04 12.41
C LEU A 28 6.34 -12.96 13.71
N TYR A 29 6.66 -11.99 14.56
CA TYR A 29 5.81 -11.63 15.69
C TYR A 29 4.79 -10.58 15.25
N VAL A 30 3.54 -10.97 15.11
CA VAL A 30 2.44 -10.07 14.77
C VAL A 30 1.48 -10.01 15.96
N PRO A 31 1.35 -8.87 16.65
CA PRO A 31 0.38 -8.74 17.73
C PRO A 31 -1.02 -8.95 17.16
N LEU A 32 -1.85 -9.71 17.87
CA LEU A 32 -3.26 -9.81 17.52
C LEU A 32 -3.87 -8.42 17.72
N ALA A 33 -4.36 -7.81 16.65
CA ALA A 33 -5.17 -6.62 16.80
C ALA A 33 -6.44 -7.03 17.55
N GLU A 34 -6.79 -6.30 18.61
CA GLU A 34 -8.16 -6.33 19.09
C GLU A 34 -9.04 -5.94 17.91
N ALA A 35 -10.01 -6.79 17.58
CA ALA A 35 -11.06 -6.39 16.68
C ALA A 35 -11.81 -5.26 17.36
N LYS A 36 -11.38 -4.02 17.13
CA LYS A 36 -12.32 -2.92 17.11
C LYS A 36 -13.28 -3.28 15.99
N VAL A 37 -14.39 -3.87 16.39
CA VAL A 37 -15.64 -3.58 15.70
C VAL A 37 -15.79 -2.09 15.91
N GLU A 38 -15.17 -1.30 15.03
CA GLU A 38 -15.85 -0.09 14.64
C GLU A 38 -17.18 -0.63 14.17
N GLU A 39 -18.22 -0.42 14.97
CA GLU A 39 -19.52 -0.15 14.37
C GLU A 39 -19.25 1.05 13.47
N HIS A 40 -18.70 0.80 12.28
CA HIS A 40 -19.30 1.36 11.11
C HIS A 40 -20.74 0.90 11.26
N SER A 41 -21.56 1.75 11.90
CA SER A 41 -22.92 1.87 11.45
C SER A 41 -22.80 1.78 9.94
N GLU A 42 -23.51 0.83 9.36
CA GLU A 42 -23.97 1.00 8.00
C GLU A 42 -24.87 2.26 8.00
N GLU A 43 -24.30 3.42 8.32
CA GLU A 43 -24.54 4.60 7.54
C GLU A 43 -24.31 4.08 6.14
N ASN A 44 -25.44 3.79 5.51
CA ASN A 44 -25.51 3.68 4.09
C ASN A 44 -25.01 5.04 3.64
N ILE A 45 -23.70 5.15 3.51
CA ILE A 45 -22.99 6.16 2.76
C ILE A 45 -23.39 5.82 1.32
N THR A 46 -24.65 6.10 0.99
CA THR A 46 -25.00 6.70 -0.28
C THR A 46 -24.53 8.15 -0.19
N GLU A 47 -23.29 8.41 0.23
CA GLU A 47 -22.69 9.70 0.00
C GLU A 47 -22.51 9.76 -1.50
N ASN A 48 -23.28 10.66 -2.10
CA ASN A 48 -23.10 11.03 -3.48
C ASN A 48 -21.68 11.58 -3.60
N LEU A 49 -20.77 10.81 -4.19
CA LEU A 49 -19.37 11.21 -4.42
C LEU A 49 -19.25 12.31 -5.48
N MET A 50 -20.36 12.73 -6.06
CA MET A 50 -20.45 13.87 -6.95
C MET A 50 -19.83 15.12 -6.31
N ASP A 51 -18.90 15.74 -7.03
CA ASP A 51 -18.10 16.90 -6.63
C ASP A 51 -17.06 16.65 -5.52
N ALA A 52 -16.85 15.41 -5.07
CA ALA A 52 -15.79 15.09 -4.12
C ALA A 52 -14.40 15.35 -4.73
N ARG A 53 -13.52 16.01 -3.98
CA ARG A 53 -12.13 16.28 -4.39
C ARG A 53 -11.22 15.17 -3.88
N ILE A 54 -10.62 14.43 -4.80
CA ILE A 54 -9.82 13.22 -4.50
C ILE A 54 -8.38 13.43 -4.95
N LEU A 55 -7.43 13.22 -4.05
CA LEU A 55 -6.00 13.16 -4.38
C LEU A 55 -5.62 11.71 -4.70
N LEU A 56 -5.32 11.43 -5.97
CA LEU A 56 -4.91 10.12 -6.44
C LEU A 56 -3.38 10.02 -6.44
N VAL A 57 -2.84 9.05 -5.68
CA VAL A 57 -1.40 8.80 -5.58
C VAL A 57 -1.12 7.35 -5.97
N GLU A 58 -0.46 7.16 -7.10
CA GLU A 58 -0.14 5.83 -7.64
C GLU A 58 1.16 5.92 -8.48
N ASP A 59 1.95 4.85 -8.54
CA ASP A 59 3.28 4.77 -9.17
C ASP A 59 3.28 4.19 -10.60
N ASN A 60 2.12 3.74 -11.08
CA ASN A 60 1.85 3.09 -12.34
C ASN A 60 0.79 3.87 -13.13
N GLU A 61 1.20 4.37 -14.29
CA GLU A 61 0.37 5.19 -15.17
C GLU A 61 -0.95 4.52 -15.57
N ILE A 62 -0.98 3.19 -15.71
CA ILE A 62 -2.22 2.46 -16.04
C ILE A 62 -3.19 2.50 -14.87
N ASN A 63 -2.70 2.36 -13.64
CA ASN A 63 -3.54 2.37 -12.45
C ASN A 63 -4.09 3.77 -12.18
N ILE A 64 -3.27 4.81 -12.40
CA ILE A 64 -3.73 6.20 -12.39
C ILE A 64 -4.87 6.38 -13.39
N TYR A 65 -4.68 5.93 -14.64
CA TYR A 65 -5.66 6.10 -15.70
C TYR A 65 -6.99 5.39 -15.40
N VAL A 66 -6.94 4.13 -14.96
CA VAL A 66 -8.15 3.36 -14.63
C VAL A 66 -8.88 3.95 -13.42
N ALA A 67 -8.14 4.34 -12.37
CA ALA A 67 -8.74 4.93 -11.18
C ALA A 67 -9.36 6.30 -11.47
N GLN A 68 -8.67 7.16 -12.23
CA GLN A 68 -9.20 8.46 -12.64
C GLN A 68 -10.50 8.30 -13.44
N LEU A 69 -10.54 7.40 -14.42
CA LEU A 69 -11.73 7.11 -15.22
C LEU A 69 -12.95 6.73 -14.38
N ILE A 70 -12.75 5.87 -13.38
CA ILE A 70 -13.83 5.41 -12.50
C ILE A 70 -14.34 6.57 -11.64
N LEU A 71 -13.42 7.32 -11.03
CA LEU A 71 -13.76 8.40 -10.09
C LEU A 71 -14.41 9.59 -10.80
N GLU A 72 -13.90 10.00 -11.97
CA GLU A 72 -14.50 11.07 -12.77
C GLU A 72 -15.88 10.69 -13.32
N LYS A 73 -16.07 9.41 -13.70
CA LYS A 73 -17.38 8.89 -14.12
C LYS A 73 -18.41 8.99 -12.99
N ASP A 74 -17.97 8.83 -11.75
CA ASP A 74 -18.80 8.99 -10.55
C ASP A 74 -18.92 10.46 -10.11
N GLY A 75 -18.42 11.41 -10.91
CA GLY A 75 -18.57 12.85 -10.71
C GLY A 75 -17.55 13.48 -9.78
N CYS A 76 -16.47 12.78 -9.44
CA CYS A 76 -15.41 13.30 -8.58
C CYS A 76 -14.46 14.22 -9.36
N VAL A 77 -13.84 15.16 -8.64
CA VAL A 77 -12.70 15.95 -9.13
C VAL A 77 -11.42 15.30 -8.66
N VAL A 78 -10.65 14.73 -9.59
CA VAL A 78 -9.42 13.98 -9.28
C VAL A 78 -8.18 14.85 -9.51
N GLU A 79 -7.30 14.95 -8.51
CA GLU A 79 -5.98 15.56 -8.59
C GLU A 79 -4.93 14.48 -8.48
N ILE A 80 -4.01 14.37 -9.45
CA ILE A 80 -2.98 13.33 -9.44
C ILE A 80 -1.73 13.90 -8.78
N ALA A 81 -1.29 13.29 -7.68
CA ALA A 81 0.02 13.56 -7.13
C ALA A 81 1.02 12.51 -7.60
N ASN A 82 1.93 12.94 -8.46
CA ASN A 82 3.12 12.16 -8.76
C ASN A 82 4.03 12.25 -7.54
N GLY A 83 4.27 11.11 -6.87
CA GLY A 83 5.22 11.00 -5.78
C GLY A 83 6.61 11.38 -6.29
N THR A 84 6.98 12.65 -6.20
CA THR A 84 8.33 13.09 -6.53
C THR A 84 9.24 12.62 -5.39
N TYR A 85 10.06 11.61 -5.67
CA TYR A 85 11.31 11.43 -4.96
C TYR A 85 12.25 12.58 -5.39
N HIS A 86 11.93 13.81 -5.00
CA HIS A 86 12.88 14.91 -5.06
C HIS A 86 13.89 14.70 -3.93
N CYS A 87 14.93 13.91 -4.21
CA CYS A 87 16.12 13.87 -3.37
C CYS A 87 16.69 15.29 -3.29
N HIS A 88 16.53 15.93 -2.13
CA HIS A 88 17.34 17.08 -1.75
C HIS A 88 18.73 16.57 -1.38
N ASP A 89 19.54 16.21 -2.38
CA ASP A 89 20.98 16.07 -2.20
C ASP A 89 21.67 17.38 -2.56
N SER A 90 22.16 18.00 -1.50
CA SER A 90 23.38 18.79 -1.43
C SER A 90 23.37 20.19 -2.06
N GLY A 91 23.44 21.18 -1.17
CA GLY A 91 24.02 22.48 -1.49
C GLY A 91 25.44 22.29 -2.05
N CYS A 92 25.59 22.64 -3.33
CA CYS A 92 26.82 23.25 -3.80
C CYS A 92 26.75 24.73 -3.42
N PHE A 93 27.43 25.11 -2.34
CA PHE A 93 28.36 26.24 -2.16
C PHE A 93 28.78 26.30 -0.70
#